data_AF-A0A2X3K3V7-F1
#
_entry.id   AF-A0A2X3K3V7-F1
#
_cell.length_a   1.000
_cell.length_b   1.000
_cell.length_c   1.000
_cell.angle_alpha   90.00
_cell.angle_beta   90.00
_cell.angle_gamma   90.00
#
_symmetry.space_group_name_H-M   'P 1'
#
loop_
_entity.id
_entity.type
_entity.pdbx_description
1 polymer ?
#
loop_
_entity_poly.entity_id
_entity_poly.type
_entity_poly.pdbx_seq_one_letter_code
_entity_poly.pdbx_strand_id
1 'polypeptide(L)'
;MQQAIAEGATSLDTHEVQPILQAYGMNTLPTWIASDSTEAVHIAEQIGYPVALKLRSPDIPHKSEVQGVMLYLRTANEVQQAANAIFDRVKMAWPQARVHGLLVQSMANRAGAQELRVVVEHDPVFGPLIMLGEGGVEWRPEDQAVVALPPLNMNLARYLVIQGIKSKKIRARSALRPLDVAGLSQLLVQVSNLIVDCPEIQRLDIHPLLASGSEFTALDVTLDISPFEGDNESRLAVRPYPHQLEEWVELKNGERCLFRPILPEDEPHFSNSFRESPKKIFITATLARSTNLPMKI
;
A
#
# COMPACT_ATOMS: atom_id res chain seq x y z
N MET A 1 -4.35 12.48 -6.55
CA MET A 1 -5.50 11.64 -6.95
C MET A 1 -6.59 12.44 -7.66
N GLN A 2 -7.27 13.41 -6.99
CA GLN A 2 -8.32 14.23 -7.62
C GLN A 2 -7.89 14.91 -8.93
N GLN A 3 -6.68 15.46 -8.98
CA GLN A 3 -6.13 16.03 -10.22
C GLN A 3 -6.06 15.01 -11.36
N ALA A 4 -5.57 13.80 -11.10
CA ALA A 4 -5.48 12.75 -12.11
C ALA A 4 -6.86 12.33 -12.63
N ILE A 5 -7.86 12.24 -11.74
CA ILE A 5 -9.25 11.95 -12.13
C ILE A 5 -9.81 13.07 -13.01
N ALA A 6 -9.57 14.34 -12.65
CA ALA A 6 -10.00 15.50 -13.45
C ALA A 6 -9.33 15.55 -14.82
N GLU A 7 -8.11 15.04 -14.94
CA GLU A 7 -7.37 14.88 -16.21
C GLU A 7 -7.80 13.63 -17.00
N GLY A 8 -8.75 12.84 -16.47
CA GLY A 8 -9.31 11.66 -17.12
C GLY A 8 -8.45 10.40 -16.99
N ALA A 9 -7.47 10.38 -16.09
CA ALA A 9 -6.67 9.19 -15.83
C ALA A 9 -7.49 8.12 -15.10
N THR A 10 -7.36 6.87 -15.53
CA THR A 10 -7.99 5.70 -14.92
C THR A 10 -6.99 4.79 -14.22
N SER A 11 -5.69 5.01 -14.42
CA SER A 11 -4.60 4.26 -13.80
C SER A 11 -3.38 5.14 -13.60
N LEU A 12 -2.65 4.91 -12.52
CA LEU A 12 -1.43 5.64 -12.14
C LEU A 12 -0.27 4.67 -11.90
N ASP A 13 0.90 5.04 -12.38
CA ASP A 13 2.16 4.31 -12.19
C ASP A 13 2.87 4.73 -10.89
N THR A 14 3.82 3.91 -10.44
CA THR A 14 4.62 4.13 -9.22
C THR A 14 5.01 5.59 -8.94
N HIS A 15 5.53 6.31 -9.94
CA HIS A 15 5.98 7.70 -9.78
C HIS A 15 4.83 8.70 -9.51
N GLU A 16 3.64 8.45 -10.04
CA GLU A 16 2.44 9.26 -9.81
C GLU A 16 1.78 8.92 -8.48
N VAL A 17 1.89 7.66 -8.06
CA VAL A 17 1.33 7.14 -6.82
C VAL A 17 2.22 7.44 -5.61
N GLN A 18 3.52 7.68 -5.82
CA GLN A 18 4.51 7.92 -4.77
C GLN A 18 4.08 8.99 -3.74
N PRO A 19 3.58 10.19 -4.12
CA PRO A 19 3.16 11.19 -3.12
C PRO A 19 1.99 10.71 -2.26
N ILE A 20 1.09 9.88 -2.81
CA ILE A 20 -0.03 9.29 -2.08
C ILE A 20 0.52 8.28 -1.07
N LEU A 21 1.40 7.36 -1.49
CA LEU A 21 1.99 6.36 -0.60
C LEU A 21 2.79 6.99 0.54
N GLN A 22 3.56 8.04 0.24
CA GLN A 22 4.33 8.78 1.23
C GLN A 22 3.44 9.44 2.28
N ALA A 23 2.26 9.95 1.89
CA ALA A 23 1.29 10.52 2.84
C ALA A 23 0.76 9.48 3.84
N TYR A 24 0.75 8.19 3.47
CA TYR A 24 0.41 7.08 4.37
C TYR A 24 1.64 6.40 4.99
N GLY A 25 2.84 6.97 4.81
CA GLY A 25 4.09 6.46 5.38
C GLY A 25 4.63 5.20 4.72
N MET A 26 4.29 4.96 3.46
CA MET A 26 4.84 3.87 2.63
C MET A 26 5.94 4.40 1.71
N ASN A 27 7.00 3.60 1.55
CA ASN A 27 8.18 3.98 0.80
C ASN A 27 8.19 3.34 -0.60
N THR A 28 8.57 4.14 -1.60
CA THR A 28 8.94 3.69 -2.94
C THR A 28 10.41 3.98 -3.21
N LEU A 29 10.98 3.38 -4.26
CA LEU A 29 12.28 3.82 -4.74
C LEU A 29 12.21 5.22 -5.35
N PRO A 30 13.24 6.06 -5.12
CA PRO A 30 13.44 7.27 -5.91
C PRO A 30 13.38 6.96 -7.41
N THR A 31 12.61 7.76 -8.13
CA THR A 31 12.31 7.56 -9.54
C THR A 31 12.49 8.88 -10.27
N TRP A 32 13.22 8.85 -11.38
CA TRP A 32 13.45 10.00 -12.24
C TRP A 32 12.85 9.73 -13.61
N ILE A 33 12.49 10.80 -14.32
CA ILE A 33 11.89 10.72 -15.65
C ILE A 33 12.92 11.19 -16.66
N ALA A 34 13.12 10.39 -17.70
CA ALA A 34 13.93 10.71 -18.86
C ALA A 34 13.05 10.73 -20.11
N SER A 35 13.08 11.83 -20.86
CA SER A 35 12.33 12.01 -22.09
C SER A 35 12.93 11.23 -23.25
N ASP A 36 14.25 11.03 -23.21
CA ASP A 36 15.01 10.29 -24.21
C ASP A 36 16.17 9.50 -23.59
N SER A 37 16.92 8.82 -24.45
CA SER A 37 18.05 8.00 -24.04
C SER A 37 19.23 8.78 -23.48
N THR A 38 19.47 10.01 -23.95
CA THR A 38 20.58 10.85 -23.51
C THR A 38 20.32 11.37 -22.11
N GLU A 39 19.09 11.82 -21.85
CA GLU A 39 18.63 12.18 -20.50
C GLU A 39 18.68 10.97 -19.56
N ALA A 40 18.27 9.78 -20.04
CA ALA A 40 18.34 8.55 -19.24
C ALA A 40 19.78 8.19 -18.81
N VAL A 41 20.76 8.38 -19.71
CA VAL A 41 22.19 8.19 -19.38
C VAL A 41 22.64 9.21 -18.35
N HIS A 42 22.33 10.50 -18.55
CA HIS A 42 22.72 11.56 -17.62
C HIS A 42 22.19 11.30 -16.20
N ILE A 43 20.91 10.93 -16.11
CA ILE A 43 20.27 10.56 -14.83
C ILE A 43 20.93 9.32 -14.23
N ALA A 44 21.22 8.29 -15.02
CA ALA A 44 21.88 7.07 -14.53
C ALA A 44 23.29 7.34 -13.99
N GLU A 45 24.04 8.26 -14.59
CA GLU A 45 25.36 8.69 -14.10
C GLU A 45 25.27 9.42 -12.75
N GLN A 46 24.20 10.19 -12.52
CA GLN A 46 23.97 10.88 -11.25
C GLN A 46 23.54 9.95 -10.12
N ILE A 47 22.67 8.99 -10.42
CA ILE A 47 22.13 8.04 -9.43
C ILE A 47 23.18 6.97 -9.07
N GLY A 48 24.00 6.57 -10.05
CA GLY A 48 24.95 5.48 -9.93
C GLY A 48 24.36 4.13 -10.36
N TYR A 49 25.24 3.26 -10.85
CA TYR A 49 24.90 1.95 -11.41
C TYR A 49 24.90 0.83 -10.34
N PRO A 50 24.15 -0.27 -10.53
CA PRO A 50 23.27 -0.54 -11.66
C PRO A 50 21.89 0.13 -11.54
N VAL A 51 21.32 0.48 -12.70
CA VAL A 51 19.99 1.10 -12.83
C VAL A 51 19.00 0.21 -13.60
N ALA A 52 17.72 0.54 -13.50
CA ALA A 52 16.64 0.03 -14.31
C ALA A 52 16.03 1.15 -15.16
N LEU A 53 15.60 0.79 -16.37
CA LEU A 53 14.74 1.60 -17.23
C LEU A 53 13.36 0.95 -17.34
N LYS A 54 12.31 1.75 -17.19
CA LYS A 54 10.92 1.31 -17.42
C LYS A 54 10.21 2.28 -18.35
N LEU A 55 9.48 1.78 -19.34
CA LEU A 55 8.67 2.59 -20.24
C LEU A 55 7.59 3.34 -19.46
N ARG A 56 7.40 4.62 -19.78
CA ARG A 56 6.32 5.46 -19.29
C ARG A 56 5.37 5.78 -20.45
N SER A 57 4.21 5.13 -20.48
CA SER A 57 3.19 5.36 -21.52
C SER A 57 1.80 5.03 -20.97
N PRO A 58 0.84 5.97 -21.01
CA PRO A 58 -0.55 5.69 -20.61
C PRO A 58 -1.25 4.70 -21.54
N ASP A 59 -0.74 4.52 -22.76
CA ASP A 59 -1.38 3.69 -23.79
C ASP A 59 -0.86 2.24 -23.78
N ILE A 60 0.18 1.94 -22.99
CA ILE A 60 0.81 0.61 -22.90
C ILE A 60 0.79 0.16 -21.43
N PRO A 61 -0.31 -0.45 -20.96
CA PRO A 61 -0.50 -0.79 -19.55
C PRO A 61 0.47 -1.88 -19.07
N HIS A 62 0.75 -2.88 -19.92
CA HIS A 62 1.68 -3.96 -19.59
C HIS A 62 3.02 -3.74 -20.30
N LYS A 63 3.95 -3.07 -19.60
CA LYS A 63 5.30 -2.75 -20.10
C LYS A 63 6.03 -3.99 -20.65
N SER A 64 5.77 -5.18 -20.12
CA SER A 64 6.35 -6.44 -20.58
C SER A 64 6.00 -6.78 -22.04
N GLU A 65 4.84 -6.36 -22.56
CA GLU A 65 4.40 -6.63 -23.94
C GLU A 65 5.36 -6.08 -24.99
N VAL A 66 6.03 -4.97 -24.66
CA VAL A 66 7.02 -4.31 -25.53
C VAL A 66 8.44 -4.46 -25.00
N GLN A 67 8.67 -5.38 -24.05
CA GLN A 67 9.92 -5.48 -23.29
C GLN A 67 10.38 -4.10 -22.78
N GLY A 68 9.41 -3.31 -22.28
CA GLY A 68 9.58 -1.96 -21.80
C GLY A 68 10.23 -1.88 -20.42
N VAL A 69 10.77 -2.97 -19.89
CA VAL A 69 11.50 -3.00 -18.62
C VAL A 69 12.86 -3.63 -18.86
N MET A 70 13.91 -2.87 -18.56
CA MET A 70 15.31 -3.30 -18.68
C MET A 70 15.98 -3.09 -17.33
N LEU A 71 16.47 -4.19 -16.73
CA LEU A 71 17.03 -4.20 -15.37
C LEU A 71 18.54 -4.39 -15.40
N TYR A 72 19.20 -4.04 -14.30
CA TYR A 72 20.64 -4.28 -14.08
C TYR A 72 21.56 -3.69 -15.16
N LEU A 73 21.25 -2.49 -15.65
CA LEU A 73 22.10 -1.76 -16.59
C LEU A 73 23.27 -1.17 -15.80
N ARG A 74 24.50 -1.54 -16.17
CA ARG A 74 25.73 -1.27 -15.42
C ARG A 74 26.59 -0.16 -15.99
N THR A 75 26.28 0.30 -17.20
CA THR A 75 27.07 1.30 -17.92
C THR A 75 26.19 2.27 -18.71
N ALA A 76 26.73 3.44 -19.02
CA ALA A 76 26.06 4.43 -19.88
C ALA A 76 25.68 3.84 -21.24
N ASN A 77 26.55 3.01 -21.83
CA ASN A 77 26.28 2.35 -23.10
C ASN A 77 25.12 1.35 -23.01
N GLU A 78 25.05 0.56 -21.92
CA GLU A 78 23.91 -0.34 -21.69
C GLU A 78 22.59 0.44 -21.53
N VAL A 79 22.60 1.57 -20.81
CA VAL A 79 21.43 2.45 -20.66
C VAL A 79 20.97 3.02 -22.00
N GLN A 80 21.90 3.59 -22.76
CA GLN A 80 21.64 4.18 -24.08
C GLN A 80 21.04 3.16 -25.07
N GLN A 81 21.63 1.96 -25.12
CA GLN A 81 21.16 0.88 -26.00
C GLN A 81 19.78 0.36 -25.57
N ALA A 82 19.57 0.15 -24.27
CA ALA A 82 18.30 -0.30 -23.73
C ALA A 82 17.17 0.72 -23.99
N ALA A 83 17.42 2.00 -23.75
CA ALA A 83 16.47 3.08 -24.01
C ALA A 83 16.03 3.12 -25.48
N ASN A 84 16.98 3.14 -26.41
CA ASN A 84 16.69 3.13 -27.84
C ASN A 84 15.89 1.90 -28.25
N ALA A 85 16.30 0.72 -27.77
CA ALA A 85 15.61 -0.53 -28.08
C ALA A 85 14.16 -0.56 -27.58
N ILE A 86 13.88 0.03 -26.40
CA ILE A 86 12.51 0.19 -25.90
C ILE A 86 11.71 1.09 -26.85
N PHE A 87 12.22 2.27 -27.20
CA PHE A 87 11.51 3.20 -28.09
C PHE A 87 11.26 2.61 -29.47
N ASP A 88 12.22 1.88 -30.04
CA ASP A 88 12.07 1.24 -31.34
C ASP A 88 11.00 0.15 -31.31
N ARG A 89 10.98 -0.69 -30.27
CA ARG A 89 9.91 -1.70 -30.10
C ARG A 89 8.53 -1.07 -29.98
N VAL A 90 8.41 0.01 -29.20
CA VAL A 90 7.14 0.74 -29.06
C VAL A 90 6.70 1.32 -30.40
N LYS A 91 7.59 1.97 -31.15
CA LYS A 91 7.26 2.51 -32.48
C LYS A 91 6.78 1.44 -33.46
N MET A 92 7.34 0.23 -33.39
CA MET A 92 6.95 -0.88 -34.27
C MET A 92 5.63 -1.53 -33.86
N ALA A 93 5.45 -1.82 -32.56
CA ALA A 93 4.29 -2.56 -32.06
C ALA A 93 3.07 -1.67 -31.78
N TRP A 94 3.30 -0.42 -31.37
CA TRP A 94 2.29 0.54 -30.92
C TRP A 94 2.56 1.95 -31.51
N PRO A 95 2.47 2.13 -32.85
CA PRO A 95 2.88 3.37 -33.51
C PRO A 95 2.06 4.61 -33.12
N GLN A 96 0.87 4.41 -32.54
CA GLN A 96 -0.02 5.49 -32.08
C GLN A 96 0.05 5.72 -30.57
N ALA A 97 0.86 4.96 -29.83
CA ALA A 97 0.97 5.12 -28.38
C ALA A 97 1.69 6.42 -28.02
N ARG A 98 1.12 7.14 -27.07
CA ARG A 98 1.73 8.30 -26.40
C ARG A 98 2.83 7.80 -25.49
N VAL A 99 4.07 8.11 -25.83
CA VAL A 99 5.24 7.78 -25.00
C VAL A 99 5.65 9.02 -24.23
N HIS A 100 5.57 8.94 -22.90
CA HIS A 100 5.95 10.03 -21.99
C HIS A 100 7.40 9.91 -21.48
N GLY A 101 8.19 9.03 -22.11
CA GLY A 101 9.61 8.79 -21.79
C GLY A 101 9.86 7.46 -21.08
N LEU A 102 10.86 7.47 -20.22
CA LEU A 102 11.35 6.36 -19.42
C LEU A 102 11.44 6.77 -17.95
N LEU A 103 11.15 5.84 -17.05
CA LEU A 103 11.49 5.92 -15.65
C LEU A 103 12.90 5.35 -15.46
N VAL A 104 13.76 6.08 -14.77
CA VAL A 104 15.10 5.65 -14.37
C VAL A 104 15.09 5.44 -12.85
N GLN A 105 15.53 4.26 -12.39
CA GLN A 105 15.55 3.89 -10.98
C GLN A 105 16.85 3.16 -10.64
N SER A 106 17.38 3.34 -9.43
CA SER A 106 18.45 2.48 -8.91
C SER A 106 17.93 1.06 -8.66
N MET A 107 18.80 0.06 -8.80
CA MET A 107 18.43 -1.30 -8.44
C MET A 107 18.35 -1.47 -6.92
N ALA A 108 17.18 -1.83 -6.39
CA ALA A 108 17.05 -2.19 -4.99
C ALA A 108 17.96 -3.38 -4.64
N ASN A 109 18.58 -3.33 -3.45
CA ASN A 109 19.32 -4.46 -2.92
C ASN A 109 18.35 -5.58 -2.51
N ARG A 110 18.29 -6.64 -3.31
CA ARG A 110 17.42 -7.80 -3.07
C ARG A 110 18.09 -8.88 -2.20
N ALA A 111 19.37 -8.74 -1.87
CA ALA A 111 20.10 -9.75 -1.11
C ALA A 111 19.48 -9.93 0.29
N GLY A 112 18.92 -11.12 0.54
CA GLY A 112 18.28 -11.45 1.80
C GLY A 112 16.89 -10.83 2.01
N ALA A 113 16.35 -10.16 0.98
CA ALA A 113 15.00 -9.61 1.01
C ALA A 113 13.97 -10.62 0.47
N GLN A 114 12.74 -10.51 0.96
CA GLN A 114 11.59 -11.27 0.48
C GLN A 114 10.75 -10.40 -0.45
N GLU A 115 10.35 -10.94 -1.59
CA GLU A 115 9.45 -10.28 -2.54
C GLU A 115 8.01 -10.70 -2.24
N LEU A 116 7.22 -9.76 -1.75
CA LEU A 116 5.82 -9.91 -1.46
C LEU A 116 4.99 -9.17 -2.50
N ARG A 117 3.69 -9.44 -2.52
CA ARG A 117 2.69 -8.71 -3.28
C ARG A 117 1.54 -8.34 -2.36
N VAL A 118 1.11 -7.09 -2.42
CA VAL A 118 -0.09 -6.60 -1.73
C VAL A 118 -1.04 -6.09 -2.80
N VAL A 119 -2.23 -6.69 -2.87
CA VAL A 119 -3.26 -6.30 -3.83
C VAL A 119 -4.50 -5.87 -3.08
N VAL A 120 -5.15 -4.82 -3.54
CA VAL A 120 -6.49 -4.43 -3.14
C VAL A 120 -7.38 -4.46 -4.37
N GLU A 121 -8.49 -5.18 -4.29
CA GLU A 121 -9.50 -5.25 -5.35
C GLU A 121 -10.90 -5.13 -4.73
N HIS A 122 -11.86 -4.62 -5.51
CA HIS A 122 -13.26 -4.54 -5.11
C HIS A 122 -14.01 -5.83 -5.46
N ASP A 123 -14.50 -6.51 -4.44
CA ASP A 123 -15.44 -7.62 -4.57
C ASP A 123 -16.89 -7.11 -4.58
N PRO A 124 -17.77 -7.66 -5.43
CA PRO A 124 -19.17 -7.22 -5.53
C PRO A 124 -20.01 -7.40 -4.25
N VAL A 125 -19.61 -8.31 -3.36
CA VAL A 125 -20.33 -8.65 -2.13
C VAL A 125 -19.68 -8.01 -0.91
N PHE A 126 -18.36 -8.07 -0.81
CA PHE A 126 -17.61 -7.64 0.37
C PHE A 126 -16.99 -6.24 0.26
N GLY A 127 -17.06 -5.62 -0.91
CA GLY A 127 -16.36 -4.37 -1.17
C GLY A 127 -14.84 -4.59 -1.26
N PRO A 128 -14.00 -3.65 -0.80
CA PRO A 128 -12.55 -3.79 -0.95
C PRO A 128 -12.00 -4.98 -0.14
N LEU A 129 -11.13 -5.76 -0.77
CA LEU A 129 -10.40 -6.89 -0.17
C LEU A 129 -8.91 -6.60 -0.20
N ILE A 130 -8.21 -6.76 0.93
CA ILE A 130 -6.74 -6.69 0.99
C ILE A 130 -6.17 -8.10 0.89
N MET A 131 -5.29 -8.32 -0.07
CA MET A 131 -4.67 -9.59 -0.39
C MET A 131 -3.16 -9.53 -0.21
N LEU A 132 -2.57 -10.53 0.44
CA LEU A 132 -1.14 -10.63 0.72
C LEU A 132 -0.58 -12.01 0.38
N GLY A 133 0.56 -12.06 -0.32
CA GLY A 133 1.38 -13.27 -0.45
C GLY A 133 2.68 -13.02 -1.20
N GLU A 134 3.35 -14.07 -1.68
CA GLU A 134 4.58 -13.95 -2.48
C GLU A 134 4.33 -13.68 -3.95
N GLY A 135 5.05 -12.73 -4.55
CA GLY A 135 4.99 -12.48 -5.99
C GLY A 135 5.36 -13.72 -6.82
N GLY A 136 4.61 -13.96 -7.89
CA GLY A 136 4.83 -15.04 -8.88
C GLY A 136 4.45 -14.58 -10.28
N VAL A 137 4.98 -15.25 -11.31
CA VAL A 137 4.79 -14.87 -12.73
C VAL A 137 3.31 -14.94 -13.14
N GLU A 138 2.60 -15.98 -12.72
CA GLU A 138 1.14 -16.09 -12.81
C GLU A 138 0.56 -16.00 -11.41
N TRP A 139 0.14 -14.80 -11.01
CA TRP A 139 -0.48 -14.59 -9.71
C TRP A 139 -1.93 -15.04 -9.72
N ARG A 140 -2.25 -16.06 -8.93
CA ARG A 140 -3.60 -16.58 -8.70
C ARG A 140 -3.96 -16.33 -7.24
N PRO A 141 -4.69 -15.24 -6.92
CA PRO A 141 -4.93 -14.84 -5.54
C PRO A 141 -5.54 -15.95 -4.67
N GLU A 142 -6.40 -16.78 -5.25
CA GLU A 142 -7.11 -17.86 -4.55
C GLU A 142 -6.13 -18.86 -3.91
N ASP A 143 -5.10 -19.21 -4.68
CA ASP A 143 -4.07 -20.17 -4.28
C ASP A 143 -2.90 -19.52 -3.53
N GLN A 144 -2.64 -18.23 -3.79
CA GLN A 144 -1.37 -17.60 -3.42
C GLN A 144 -1.50 -16.42 -2.45
N ALA A 145 -2.70 -15.92 -2.17
CA ALA A 145 -2.95 -14.79 -1.29
C ALA A 145 -3.78 -15.16 -0.06
N VAL A 146 -3.42 -14.65 1.11
CA VAL A 146 -4.36 -14.53 2.23
C VAL A 146 -5.14 -13.24 2.10
N VAL A 147 -6.39 -13.23 2.56
CA VAL A 147 -7.34 -12.15 2.33
C VAL A 147 -7.84 -11.58 3.66
N ALA A 148 -8.00 -10.27 3.72
CA ALA A 148 -8.63 -9.56 4.83
C ALA A 148 -9.55 -8.45 4.33
N LEU A 149 -10.50 -8.04 5.17
CA LEU A 149 -11.40 -6.92 4.93
C LEU A 149 -10.86 -5.69 5.68
N PRO A 150 -10.73 -4.51 5.04
CA PRO A 150 -10.48 -3.27 5.76
C PRO A 150 -11.74 -2.85 6.56
N PRO A 151 -11.57 -2.05 7.63
CA PRO A 151 -10.30 -1.56 8.18
C PRO A 151 -9.51 -2.63 8.94
N LEU A 152 -8.18 -2.61 8.79
CA LEU A 152 -7.26 -3.44 9.56
C LEU A 152 -6.70 -2.66 10.75
N ASN A 153 -6.74 -3.28 11.93
CA ASN A 153 -5.89 -2.91 13.06
C ASN A 153 -4.64 -3.82 13.10
N MET A 154 -3.70 -3.53 14.01
CA MET A 154 -2.47 -4.31 14.15
C MET A 154 -2.71 -5.80 14.44
N ASN A 155 -3.78 -6.14 15.16
CA ASN A 155 -4.09 -7.54 15.48
C ASN A 155 -4.58 -8.30 14.24
N LEU A 156 -5.50 -7.72 13.46
CA LEU A 156 -6.00 -8.30 12.21
C LEU A 156 -4.90 -8.41 11.16
N ALA A 157 -4.10 -7.36 11.00
CA ALA A 157 -2.96 -7.37 10.08
C ALA A 157 -1.91 -8.44 10.47
N ARG A 158 -1.58 -8.54 11.77
CA ARG A 158 -0.68 -9.59 12.27
C ARG A 158 -1.25 -10.98 12.06
N TYR A 159 -2.55 -11.19 12.28
CA TYR A 159 -3.20 -12.47 12.00
C TYR A 159 -3.07 -12.83 10.51
N LEU A 160 -3.32 -11.87 9.61
CA LEU A 160 -3.17 -12.06 8.16
C LEU A 160 -1.76 -12.52 7.79
N VAL A 161 -0.72 -11.83 8.28
CA VAL A 161 0.68 -12.20 8.02
C VAL A 161 0.99 -13.62 8.53
N ILE A 162 0.59 -13.94 9.76
CA ILE A 162 0.81 -15.27 10.34
C ILE A 162 0.08 -16.36 9.53
N GLN A 163 -1.14 -16.09 9.08
CA GLN A 163 -1.89 -16.99 8.22
C GLN A 163 -1.18 -17.19 6.88
N GLY A 164 -0.63 -16.14 6.29
CA GLY A 164 0.16 -16.21 5.05
C GLY A 164 1.36 -17.14 5.20
N ILE A 165 2.08 -17.03 6.32
CA ILE A 165 3.22 -17.90 6.64
C ILE A 165 2.76 -19.35 6.85
N LYS A 166 1.74 -19.58 7.68
CA LYS A 166 1.24 -20.93 8.02
C LYS A 166 0.68 -21.67 6.80
N SER A 167 -0.02 -20.95 5.93
CA SER A 167 -0.58 -21.48 4.68
C SER A 167 0.45 -21.61 3.55
N LYS A 168 1.73 -21.25 3.79
CA LYS A 168 2.82 -21.25 2.81
C LYS A 168 2.63 -20.31 1.61
N LYS A 169 1.64 -19.40 1.70
CA LYS A 169 1.41 -18.29 0.75
C LYS A 169 2.51 -17.22 0.87
N ILE A 170 3.09 -17.11 2.06
CA ILE A 170 4.36 -16.44 2.33
C ILE A 170 5.35 -17.53 2.74
N ARG A 171 6.43 -17.74 1.99
CA ARG A 171 7.39 -18.80 2.34
C ARG A 171 8.21 -18.32 3.52
N ALA A 172 8.33 -19.16 4.54
CA ALA A 172 9.37 -19.01 5.55
C ALA A 172 10.72 -19.37 4.90
N ARG A 173 11.29 -18.45 4.11
CA ARG A 173 12.64 -18.64 3.57
C ARG A 173 13.62 -18.54 4.74
N SER A 174 14.71 -19.30 4.66
CA SER A 174 15.93 -18.98 5.42
C SER A 174 16.55 -17.72 4.78
N ALA A 175 15.84 -16.60 4.85
CA ALA A 175 16.40 -15.32 4.51
C ALA A 175 17.48 -15.03 5.58
N LEU A 176 18.59 -14.43 5.15
CA LEU A 176 19.64 -13.94 6.05
C LEU A 176 19.05 -13.02 7.16
N ARG A 177 17.86 -12.46 6.90
CA ARG A 177 17.06 -11.69 7.86
C ARG A 177 15.63 -12.26 7.91
N PRO A 178 15.07 -12.53 9.11
CA PRO A 178 13.68 -12.95 9.23
C PRO A 178 12.73 -11.83 8.77
N LEU A 179 11.56 -12.22 8.27
CA LEU A 179 10.48 -11.28 7.93
C LEU A 179 10.00 -10.57 9.20
N ASP A 180 10.02 -9.25 9.21
CA ASP A 180 9.45 -8.45 10.29
C ASP A 180 7.91 -8.46 10.20
N VAL A 181 7.30 -9.36 10.97
CA VAL A 181 5.85 -9.48 11.05
C VAL A 181 5.19 -8.20 11.56
N ALA A 182 5.82 -7.48 12.50
CA ALA A 182 5.26 -6.26 13.06
C ALA A 182 5.29 -5.13 12.02
N GLY A 183 6.43 -4.93 11.37
CA GLY A 183 6.59 -3.95 10.30
C GLY A 183 5.66 -4.21 9.11
N LEU A 184 5.52 -5.48 8.67
CA LEU A 184 4.59 -5.83 7.60
C LEU A 184 3.12 -5.59 8.01
N SER A 185 2.80 -5.87 9.28
CA SER A 185 1.46 -5.58 9.82
C SER A 185 1.17 -4.08 9.79
N GLN A 186 2.15 -3.24 10.15
CA GLN A 186 2.01 -1.79 10.08
C GLN A 186 1.78 -1.32 8.64
N LEU A 187 2.53 -1.85 7.66
CA LEU A 187 2.31 -1.53 6.25
C LEU A 187 0.90 -1.91 5.78
N LEU A 188 0.38 -3.05 6.20
CA LEU A 188 -0.99 -3.46 5.85
C LEU A 188 -2.06 -2.57 6.50
N VAL A 189 -1.81 -2.05 7.71
CA VAL A 189 -2.66 -1.02 8.32
C VAL A 189 -2.60 0.29 7.52
N GLN A 190 -1.41 0.71 7.06
CA GLN A 190 -1.26 1.90 6.21
C GLN A 190 -2.01 1.73 4.88
N VAL A 191 -1.91 0.57 4.24
CA VAL A 191 -2.70 0.22 3.05
C VAL A 191 -4.18 0.26 3.38
N SER A 192 -4.60 -0.33 4.50
CA SER A 192 -6.00 -0.31 4.91
C SER A 192 -6.55 1.10 5.11
N ASN A 193 -5.79 1.99 5.74
CA ASN A 193 -6.21 3.38 5.94
C ASN A 193 -6.32 4.10 4.60
N LEU A 194 -5.34 3.93 3.70
CA LEU A 194 -5.40 4.48 2.34
C LEU A 194 -6.69 4.06 1.63
N ILE A 195 -7.03 2.77 1.68
CA ILE A 195 -8.22 2.26 1.02
C ILE A 195 -9.49 2.77 1.68
N VAL A 196 -9.54 2.92 3.00
CA VAL A 196 -10.70 3.47 3.71
C VAL A 196 -10.90 4.94 3.37
N ASP A 197 -9.83 5.73 3.35
CA ASP A 197 -9.89 7.19 3.17
C ASP A 197 -10.12 7.61 1.70
N CYS A 198 -9.74 6.76 0.74
CA CYS A 198 -9.77 7.06 -0.69
C CYS A 198 -10.70 6.10 -1.45
N PRO A 199 -12.02 6.34 -1.49
CA PRO A 199 -12.97 5.47 -2.19
C PRO A 199 -12.81 5.45 -3.71
N GLU A 200 -12.07 6.41 -4.28
CA GLU A 200 -11.78 6.46 -5.71
C GLU A 200 -10.84 5.33 -6.16
N ILE A 201 -10.10 4.71 -5.23
CA ILE A 201 -9.19 3.61 -5.54
C ILE A 201 -10.01 2.36 -5.86
N GLN A 202 -9.99 1.93 -7.11
CA GLN A 202 -10.63 0.68 -7.54
C GLN A 202 -9.73 -0.52 -7.32
N ARG A 203 -8.43 -0.33 -7.57
CA ARG A 203 -7.40 -1.34 -7.39
C ARG A 203 -6.10 -0.71 -6.93
N LEU A 204 -5.42 -1.38 -6.01
CA LEU A 204 -4.02 -1.11 -5.67
C LEU A 204 -3.23 -2.40 -5.87
N ASP A 205 -2.13 -2.36 -6.60
CA ASP A 205 -1.23 -3.51 -6.77
C ASP A 205 0.20 -3.08 -6.49
N ILE A 206 0.72 -3.50 -5.34
CA ILE A 206 2.12 -3.31 -4.95
C ILE A 206 2.86 -4.59 -5.29
N HIS A 207 3.62 -4.57 -6.38
CA HIS A 207 4.34 -5.75 -6.86
C HIS A 207 5.65 -5.43 -7.60
N PRO A 208 6.82 -5.80 -7.05
CA PRO A 208 7.03 -6.41 -5.74
C PRO A 208 7.08 -5.37 -4.61
N LEU A 209 6.57 -5.76 -3.45
CA LEU A 209 6.92 -5.20 -2.15
C LEU A 209 8.18 -5.91 -1.64
N LEU A 210 9.30 -5.20 -1.58
CA LEU A 210 10.55 -5.74 -1.06
C LEU A 210 10.58 -5.61 0.47
N ALA A 211 10.64 -6.74 1.18
CA ALA A 211 10.75 -6.79 2.64
C ALA A 211 12.16 -7.24 3.05
N SER A 212 12.89 -6.37 3.75
CA SER A 212 14.28 -6.62 4.19
C SER A 212 14.48 -6.23 5.65
N GLY A 213 14.32 -7.20 6.56
CA GLY A 213 14.24 -6.88 7.99
C GLY A 213 13.02 -5.99 8.26
N SER A 214 13.23 -4.81 8.85
CA SER A 214 12.19 -3.82 9.13
C SER A 214 11.95 -2.81 7.98
N GLU A 215 12.67 -2.94 6.86
CA GLU A 215 12.50 -2.05 5.71
C GLU A 215 11.55 -2.67 4.69
N PHE A 216 10.58 -1.87 4.25
CA PHE A 216 9.59 -2.23 3.23
C PHE A 216 9.60 -1.20 2.12
N THR A 217 9.86 -1.65 0.90
CA THR A 217 9.96 -0.75 -0.27
C THR A 217 9.10 -1.29 -1.41
N ALA A 218 8.12 -0.50 -1.83
CA ALA A 218 7.33 -0.77 -3.03
C ALA A 218 8.17 -0.45 -4.29
N LEU A 219 8.53 -1.48 -5.06
CA LEU A 219 9.37 -1.31 -6.26
C LEU A 219 8.54 -1.00 -7.51
N ASP A 220 7.31 -1.51 -7.55
CA ASP A 220 6.30 -1.14 -8.53
C ASP A 220 4.93 -1.07 -7.85
N VAL A 221 4.15 -0.08 -8.27
CA VAL A 221 2.80 0.18 -7.81
C VAL A 221 1.95 0.58 -9.01
N THR A 222 0.81 -0.08 -9.15
CA THR A 222 -0.25 0.31 -10.07
C THR A 222 -1.48 0.65 -9.24
N LEU A 223 -2.07 1.82 -9.50
CA LEU A 223 -3.26 2.28 -8.82
C LEU A 223 -4.34 2.60 -9.84
N ASP A 224 -5.38 1.77 -9.91
CA ASP A 224 -6.54 2.03 -10.76
C ASP A 224 -7.53 2.89 -9.98
N ILE A 225 -8.01 3.96 -10.61
CA ILE A 225 -8.83 4.99 -10.00
C ILE A 225 -10.08 5.27 -10.83
N SER A 226 -11.18 5.59 -10.16
CA SER A 226 -12.39 6.12 -10.79
C SER A 226 -13.04 7.17 -9.89
N PRO A 227 -13.80 8.13 -10.46
CA PRO A 227 -14.66 8.97 -9.65
C PRO A 227 -15.55 8.13 -8.73
N PHE A 228 -15.76 8.59 -7.50
CA PHE A 228 -16.66 7.97 -6.54
C PHE A 228 -17.71 8.98 -6.07
N GLU A 229 -18.96 8.54 -6.05
CA GLU A 229 -20.08 9.29 -5.48
C GLU A 229 -20.82 8.41 -4.49
N GLY A 230 -21.24 9.00 -3.36
CA GLY A 230 -22.02 8.32 -2.33
C GLY A 230 -21.32 8.25 -0.98
N ASP A 231 -21.82 7.37 -0.13
CA ASP A 231 -21.31 7.15 1.22
C ASP A 231 -20.11 6.20 1.20
N ASN A 232 -18.93 6.74 1.52
CA ASN A 232 -17.67 6.00 1.58
C ASN A 232 -17.74 4.81 2.56
N GLU A 233 -18.44 4.93 3.69
CA GLU A 233 -18.52 3.85 4.67
C GLU A 233 -19.41 2.70 4.18
N SER A 234 -20.40 2.99 3.34
CA SER A 234 -21.38 2.00 2.87
C SER A 234 -20.79 0.89 2.00
N ARG A 235 -19.64 1.15 1.35
CA ARG A 235 -18.94 0.16 0.52
C ARG A 235 -18.11 -0.83 1.33
N LEU A 236 -17.88 -0.55 2.61
CA LEU A 236 -17.03 -1.38 3.48
C LEU A 236 -17.90 -2.45 4.15
N ALA A 237 -17.53 -3.72 4.02
CA ALA A 237 -18.18 -4.81 4.74
C ALA A 237 -18.03 -4.68 6.27
N VAL A 238 -16.91 -4.10 6.72
CA VAL A 238 -16.67 -3.75 8.12
C VAL A 238 -16.59 -2.23 8.23
N ARG A 239 -17.50 -1.63 8.99
CA ARG A 239 -17.50 -0.18 9.18
C ARG A 239 -16.33 0.26 10.05
N PRO A 240 -15.70 1.41 9.73
CA PRO A 240 -14.69 1.99 10.57
C PRO A 240 -15.28 2.41 11.91
N TYR A 241 -14.39 2.56 12.89
CA TYR A 241 -14.78 3.07 14.18
C TYR A 241 -15.27 4.51 14.03
N PRO A 242 -16.50 4.84 14.49
CA PRO A 242 -17.11 6.12 14.21
C PRO A 242 -16.59 7.18 15.20
N HIS A 243 -15.40 7.72 14.92
CA HIS A 243 -14.74 8.76 15.72
C HIS A 243 -15.61 10.01 15.92
N GLN A 244 -16.52 10.30 14.98
CA GLN A 244 -17.48 11.39 15.07
C GLN A 244 -18.47 11.27 16.23
N LEU A 245 -18.60 10.08 16.83
CA LEU A 245 -19.45 9.84 18.01
C LEU A 245 -18.68 10.00 19.34
N GLU A 246 -17.40 10.39 19.29
CA GLU A 246 -16.62 10.67 20.49
C GLU A 246 -16.89 12.08 21.00
N GLU A 247 -17.32 12.19 22.25
CA GLU A 247 -17.57 13.46 22.91
C GLU A 247 -17.05 13.46 24.35
N TRP A 248 -16.55 14.61 24.79
CA TRP A 248 -16.21 14.80 26.20
C TRP A 248 -17.43 15.30 26.96
N VAL A 249 -17.82 14.55 28.00
CA VAL A 249 -18.99 14.86 28.83
C VAL A 249 -18.54 15.15 30.27
N GLU A 250 -19.21 16.11 30.93
CA GLU A 250 -19.03 16.37 32.36
C GLU A 250 -20.09 15.63 33.17
N LEU A 251 -19.65 14.85 34.13
CA LEU A 251 -20.49 14.08 35.04
C LEU A 251 -21.01 14.98 36.17
N LYS A 252 -22.07 14.53 36.86
CA LYS A 252 -22.70 15.30 37.97
C LYS A 252 -21.76 15.64 39.14
N ASN A 253 -20.66 14.92 39.27
CA ASN A 253 -19.61 15.15 40.28
C ASN A 253 -18.50 16.09 39.79
N GLY A 254 -18.63 16.70 38.60
CA GLY A 254 -17.65 17.59 37.97
C GLY A 254 -16.50 16.86 37.26
N GLU A 255 -16.49 15.52 37.24
CA GLU A 255 -15.47 14.77 36.49
C GLU A 255 -15.76 14.79 34.99
N ARG A 256 -14.71 14.90 34.16
CA ARG A 256 -14.83 14.77 32.71
C ARG A 256 -14.55 13.32 32.29
N CYS A 257 -15.41 12.78 31.43
CA CYS A 257 -15.22 11.47 30.82
C CYS A 257 -15.32 11.56 29.30
N LEU A 258 -14.58 10.70 28.60
CA LEU A 258 -14.75 10.50 27.17
C LEU A 258 -15.89 9.52 26.96
N PHE A 259 -16.94 9.98 26.31
CA PHE A 259 -18.05 9.18 25.84
C PHE A 259 -17.77 8.77 24.40
N ARG A 260 -17.71 7.47 24.15
CA ARG A 260 -17.32 6.94 22.85
C ARG A 260 -17.96 5.57 22.58
N PRO A 261 -18.13 5.17 21.31
CA PRO A 261 -18.48 3.80 20.95
C PRO A 261 -17.52 2.76 21.56
N ILE A 262 -18.02 1.53 21.75
CA ILE A 262 -17.23 0.43 22.32
C ILE A 262 -16.18 -0.03 21.31
N LEU A 263 -14.96 -0.22 21.80
CA LEU A 263 -13.85 -0.84 21.08
C LEU A 263 -13.70 -2.31 21.49
N PRO A 264 -13.21 -3.20 20.61
CA PRO A 264 -12.91 -4.58 20.98
C PRO A 264 -11.99 -4.70 22.20
N GLU A 265 -11.05 -3.77 22.36
CA GLU A 265 -10.10 -3.72 23.47
C GLU A 265 -10.76 -3.39 24.82
N ASP A 266 -12.02 -2.95 24.82
CA ASP A 266 -12.79 -2.71 26.05
C ASP A 266 -13.27 -4.03 26.71
N GLU A 267 -13.23 -5.16 25.99
CA GLU A 267 -13.70 -6.47 26.43
C GLU A 267 -13.19 -6.89 27.84
N PRO A 268 -11.89 -6.78 28.17
CA PRO A 268 -11.39 -7.13 29.49
C PRO A 268 -12.02 -6.27 30.60
N HIS A 269 -12.31 -5.01 30.34
CA HIS A 269 -12.88 -4.08 31.32
C HIS A 269 -14.36 -4.36 31.61
N PHE A 270 -15.10 -4.88 30.63
CA PHE A 270 -16.47 -5.33 30.85
C PHE A 270 -16.54 -6.59 31.71
N SER A 271 -15.63 -7.55 31.51
CA SER A 271 -15.64 -8.82 32.24
C SER A 271 -15.59 -8.64 33.76
N ASN A 272 -14.85 -7.62 34.22
CA ASN A 272 -14.77 -7.23 35.64
C ASN A 272 -16.03 -6.49 36.12
N SER A 273 -16.67 -5.68 35.27
CA SER A 273 -17.84 -4.87 35.62
C SER A 273 -19.16 -5.67 35.64
N PHE A 274 -19.30 -6.70 34.80
CA PHE A 274 -20.50 -7.55 34.74
C PHE A 274 -20.75 -8.36 36.01
N ARG A 275 -19.70 -8.64 36.82
CA ARG A 275 -19.85 -9.29 38.12
C ARG A 275 -20.56 -8.41 39.16
N GLU A 276 -20.57 -7.10 38.97
CA GLU A 276 -21.03 -6.16 39.99
C GLU A 276 -22.45 -5.59 39.75
N SER A 277 -23.02 -5.64 38.53
CA SER A 277 -24.42 -5.19 38.27
C SER A 277 -24.99 -5.57 36.88
N PRO A 278 -26.07 -6.38 36.78
CA PRO A 278 -26.57 -6.94 35.51
C PRO A 278 -27.56 -6.07 34.70
N LYS A 279 -27.68 -4.76 34.96
CA LYS A 279 -28.69 -3.88 34.32
C LYS A 279 -28.12 -2.55 33.81
N LYS A 280 -27.18 -2.57 32.87
CA LYS A 280 -26.76 -1.34 32.16
C LYS A 280 -26.72 -1.59 30.66
N ILE A 281 -27.30 -0.66 29.90
CA ILE A 281 -27.02 -0.49 28.47
C ILE A 281 -25.54 -0.07 28.40
N PHE A 282 -24.70 -0.87 27.73
CA PHE A 282 -23.27 -0.64 27.71
C PHE A 282 -22.94 0.42 26.67
N ILE A 283 -22.64 1.61 27.16
CA ILE A 283 -21.82 2.62 26.49
C ILE A 283 -20.63 2.81 27.42
N THR A 284 -19.41 2.61 26.92
CA THR A 284 -18.22 2.78 27.76
C THR A 284 -17.95 4.27 27.92
N ALA A 285 -18.09 4.78 29.14
CA ALA A 285 -17.47 6.04 29.53
C ALA A 285 -16.10 5.71 30.10
N THR A 286 -15.03 5.97 29.36
CA THR A 286 -13.67 5.83 29.90
C THR A 286 -13.33 7.12 30.64
N LEU A 287 -13.17 7.02 31.96
CA LEU A 287 -12.65 8.08 32.82
C LEU A 287 -11.16 8.27 32.53
N ALA A 288 -10.84 9.01 31.47
CA ALA A 288 -9.48 9.50 31.25
C ALA A 288 -9.25 10.68 32.22
N ARG A 289 -8.59 10.42 33.35
CA ARG A 289 -8.10 11.49 34.23
C ARG A 289 -7.05 12.29 33.47
N SER A 290 -7.24 13.59 33.39
CA SER A 290 -6.27 14.55 32.86
C SER A 290 -4.95 14.46 33.65
N THR A 291 -4.02 13.60 33.22
CA THR A 291 -2.61 13.83 33.50
C THR A 291 -2.09 14.75 32.42
N ASN A 292 -1.97 16.04 32.74
CA ASN A 292 -1.18 16.97 31.95
C ASN A 292 0.27 16.43 31.88
N LEU A 293 0.59 15.68 30.83
CA LEU A 293 1.96 15.56 30.37
C LEU A 293 2.09 16.41 29.09
N PRO A 294 3.02 17.38 29.04
CA PRO A 294 3.23 18.16 27.84
C PRO A 294 3.73 17.25 26.72
N MET A 295 3.04 17.28 25.59
CA MET A 295 3.59 16.87 24.30
C MET A 295 4.86 17.70 24.06
N LYS A 296 6.03 17.06 24.15
CA LYS A 296 7.22 17.57 23.49
C LYS A 296 7.13 17.15 22.03
N ILE A 297 7.19 18.16 21.17
CA ILE A 297 7.35 18.13 19.72
C ILE A 297 8.54 17.22 19.36
#